data_AF-A0A067K1U2-F1
#
_entry.id   AF-A0A067K1U2-F1
#
_cell.length_a   1.000
_cell.length_b   1.000
_cell.length_c   1.000
_cell.angle_alpha   90.00
_cell.angle_beta   90.00
_cell.angle_gamma   90.00
#
_symmetry.space_group_name_H-M   'P 1'
#
loop_
_entity.id
_entity.type
_entity.pdbx_description
1 polymer ?
#
loop_
_entity_poly.entity_id
_entity_poly.type
_entity_poly.pdbx_seq_one_letter_code
_entity_poly.pdbx_strand_id
1 'polypeptide(L)'
;MAKLDAEGQLEKLMKAHEEEEAATAGIQEDEDDMIQYPFYTEGSKELLDARIDIARYSIQKAALRLQRARRKRDDPDEDVDAEIDWALRQAGGLVLDCSEIGDDRPLSGCSFSSDGKLLATCALSGVAKIWSMPQVNKVSTLKGHTERATDITFSPVENHVATASADRTAKLWNTDGSVLQTFKGHLDRLARIAFHPSGKYLGTTSFDKTWRLWDVDTGVELLLQEGHSRSVYGIAFHHDGSLAGSCGLDALARVWDLRTGRSILALEGHVKPVLGINFSPNGYHLATGGEDNTCRIWDLRKKKSLYIIPAHANLISQVKFEPQEGYYLVTASYDMTAKVWSGRDFKPVKTLSGHEAKVTSLDVGSDGGYIATVSHDRTIKLWSSTNNEKEAMDVD
;
A
#
# COMPACT_ATOMS: atom_id res chain seq x y z
N MET A 1 11.60 -71.31 -39.18
CA MET A 1 11.48 -70.68 -37.85
C MET A 1 11.96 -69.25 -37.99
N ALA A 2 11.05 -68.31 -37.76
CA ALA A 2 11.20 -66.89 -38.00
C ALA A 2 12.12 -66.23 -36.96
N LYS A 3 13.29 -65.77 -37.38
CA LYS A 3 14.15 -64.82 -36.66
C LYS A 3 15.07 -64.18 -37.69
N LEU A 4 14.66 -63.08 -38.30
CA LEU A 4 15.55 -62.17 -39.07
C LEU A 4 14.89 -60.80 -39.36
N ASP A 5 13.58 -60.62 -39.14
CA ASP A 5 12.89 -59.35 -39.44
C ASP A 5 12.88 -58.31 -38.28
N ALA A 6 13.42 -58.64 -37.11
CA ALA A 6 13.37 -57.74 -35.94
C ALA A 6 14.44 -56.64 -35.98
N GLU A 7 15.64 -56.92 -36.49
CA GLU A 7 16.75 -55.95 -36.51
C GLU A 7 16.51 -54.84 -37.55
N GLY A 8 16.00 -55.19 -38.74
CA GLY A 8 15.68 -54.20 -39.78
C GLY A 8 14.47 -53.31 -39.45
N GLN A 9 13.55 -53.78 -38.61
CA GLN A 9 12.45 -52.96 -38.10
C GLN A 9 12.91 -52.00 -37.00
N LEU A 10 13.85 -52.43 -36.15
CA LEU A 10 14.42 -51.58 -35.10
C LEU A 10 15.25 -50.43 -35.70
N GLU A 11 16.07 -50.71 -36.72
CA GLU A 11 16.81 -49.66 -37.43
C GLU A 11 15.88 -48.65 -38.11
N LYS A 12 14.77 -49.11 -38.72
CA LYS A 12 13.76 -48.22 -39.30
C LYS A 12 13.08 -47.34 -38.25
N LEU A 13 12.79 -47.88 -37.08
CA LEU A 13 12.17 -47.13 -35.99
C LEU A 13 13.14 -46.14 -35.35
N MET A 14 14.42 -46.50 -35.17
CA MET A 14 15.43 -45.56 -34.69
C MET A 14 15.65 -44.42 -35.70
N LYS A 15 15.68 -44.74 -37.00
CA LYS A 15 15.84 -43.71 -38.03
C LYS A 15 14.62 -42.79 -38.14
N ALA A 16 13.41 -43.33 -37.97
CA ALA A 16 12.20 -42.52 -37.88
C ALA A 16 12.19 -41.63 -36.62
N HIS A 17 12.72 -42.13 -35.50
CA HIS A 17 12.81 -41.35 -34.27
C HIS A 17 13.90 -40.27 -34.35
N GLU A 18 15.04 -40.55 -35.00
CA GLU A 18 16.08 -39.56 -35.31
C GLU A 18 15.58 -38.51 -36.30
N GLU A 19 14.76 -38.88 -37.28
CA GLU A 19 14.12 -37.94 -38.22
C GLU A 19 13.03 -37.10 -37.53
N GLU A 20 12.25 -37.65 -36.59
CA GLU A 20 11.34 -36.88 -35.74
C GLU A 20 12.09 -35.97 -34.77
N GLU A 21 13.16 -36.44 -34.13
CA GLU A 21 14.01 -35.62 -33.26
C GLU A 21 14.69 -34.49 -34.05
N ALA A 22 15.18 -34.77 -35.27
CA ALA A 22 15.72 -33.76 -36.17
C ALA A 22 14.65 -32.78 -36.69
N ALA A 23 13.41 -33.23 -36.88
CA ALA A 23 12.29 -32.35 -37.23
C ALA A 23 11.87 -31.46 -36.04
N THR A 24 11.95 -31.97 -34.80
CA THR A 24 11.71 -31.16 -33.60
C THR A 24 12.88 -30.24 -33.26
N ALA A 25 14.12 -30.63 -33.57
CA ALA A 25 15.32 -29.79 -33.42
C ALA A 25 15.46 -28.77 -34.57
N GLY A 26 14.76 -28.98 -35.68
CA GLY A 26 14.65 -28.07 -36.83
C GLY A 26 13.52 -27.04 -36.71
N ILE A 27 12.69 -27.12 -35.65
CA ILE A 27 12.01 -25.93 -35.13
C ILE A 27 13.11 -25.15 -34.44
N GLN A 28 13.85 -24.39 -35.25
CA GLN A 28 14.60 -23.26 -34.78
C GLN A 28 13.70 -22.56 -33.78
N GLU A 29 14.16 -22.51 -32.53
CA GLU A 29 13.73 -21.48 -31.59
C GLU A 29 13.86 -20.20 -32.41
N ASP A 30 12.74 -19.75 -32.99
CA ASP A 30 12.56 -18.39 -33.41
C ASP A 30 13.01 -17.64 -32.18
N GLU A 31 14.22 -17.10 -32.26
CA GLU A 31 14.79 -16.20 -31.26
C GLU A 31 13.60 -15.39 -30.82
N ASP A 32 13.25 -15.48 -29.53
CA ASP A 32 12.26 -14.63 -28.93
C ASP A 32 12.60 -13.23 -29.42
N ASP A 33 11.93 -12.80 -30.50
CA ASP A 33 11.68 -11.44 -30.85
C ASP A 33 10.85 -11.04 -29.64
N MET A 34 11.55 -10.72 -28.55
CA MET A 34 11.10 -9.78 -27.57
C MET A 34 10.71 -8.61 -28.44
N ILE A 35 9.43 -8.57 -28.82
CA ILE A 35 8.76 -7.40 -29.30
C ILE A 35 8.84 -6.51 -28.06
N GLN A 36 9.98 -5.84 -27.95
CA GLN A 36 10.29 -4.87 -26.96
C GLN A 36 9.48 -3.69 -27.40
N TYR A 37 8.17 -3.72 -27.14
CA TYR A 37 7.29 -2.60 -27.34
C TYR A 37 7.97 -1.44 -26.59
N PRO A 38 8.59 -0.49 -27.30
CA PRO A 38 9.12 0.68 -26.65
C PRO A 38 7.88 1.52 -26.42
N PHE A 39 7.17 1.26 -25.32
CA PHE A 39 6.13 2.14 -24.82
C PHE A 39 6.84 3.39 -24.27
N TYR A 40 7.41 4.17 -25.18
CA TYR A 40 8.05 5.44 -24.90
C TYR A 40 7.16 6.51 -25.52
N THR A 41 6.21 6.98 -24.73
CA THR A 41 5.62 8.30 -24.97
C THR A 41 6.64 9.33 -24.49
N GLU A 42 7.01 10.28 -25.34
CA GLU A 42 7.77 11.45 -24.88
C GLU A 42 6.92 12.14 -23.81
N GLY A 43 7.39 12.07 -22.56
CA GLY A 43 6.71 12.71 -21.44
C GLY A 43 6.69 14.22 -21.61
N SER A 44 5.72 14.89 -20.98
CA SER A 44 5.71 16.35 -20.90
C SER A 44 6.99 16.86 -20.23
N LYS A 45 7.37 18.12 -20.51
CA LYS A 45 8.50 18.76 -19.80
C LYS A 45 8.26 18.79 -18.29
N GLU A 46 7.01 18.99 -17.89
CA GLU A 46 6.57 18.94 -16.48
C GLU A 46 6.81 17.57 -15.84
N LEU A 47 6.57 16.47 -16.57
CA LEU A 47 6.90 15.12 -16.10
C LEU A 47 8.41 14.95 -15.92
N LEU A 48 9.22 15.48 -16.85
CA LEU A 48 10.67 15.41 -16.73
C LEU A 48 11.17 16.17 -15.49
N ASP A 49 10.67 17.38 -15.27
CA ASP A 49 11.02 18.20 -14.10
C ASP A 49 10.58 17.50 -12.81
N ALA A 50 9.36 16.94 -12.79
CA ALA A 50 8.89 16.14 -11.67
C ALA A 50 9.77 14.92 -11.40
N ARG A 51 10.22 14.22 -12.44
CA ARG A 51 11.15 13.08 -12.31
C ARG A 51 12.50 13.50 -11.73
N ILE A 52 13.03 14.65 -12.15
CA ILE A 52 14.28 15.20 -11.61
C ILE A 52 14.11 15.53 -10.13
N ASP A 53 12.99 16.15 -9.74
CA ASP A 53 12.71 16.52 -8.36
C ASP A 53 12.49 15.28 -7.48
N ILE A 54 11.74 14.29 -7.96
CA ILE A 54 11.59 12.99 -7.30
C ILE A 54 12.96 12.30 -7.15
N ALA A 55 13.83 12.36 -8.16
CA ALA A 55 15.16 11.78 -8.08
C ALA A 55 16.02 12.49 -7.01
N ARG A 56 16.03 13.82 -6.98
CA ARG A 56 16.76 14.60 -5.97
C ARG A 56 16.29 14.28 -4.56
N TYR A 57 14.98 14.26 -4.33
CA TYR A 57 14.38 13.94 -3.05
C TYR A 57 14.71 12.50 -2.63
N SER A 58 14.52 11.54 -3.53
CA SER A 58 14.64 10.12 -3.21
C SER A 58 16.08 9.66 -3.00
N ILE A 59 17.05 10.21 -3.72
CA ILE A 59 18.48 9.89 -3.50
C ILE A 59 18.91 10.35 -2.10
N GLN A 60 18.50 11.55 -1.66
CA GLN A 60 18.81 12.06 -0.34
C GLN A 60 18.16 11.21 0.77
N LYS A 61 16.87 10.88 0.62
CA LYS A 61 16.16 10.03 1.59
C LYS A 61 16.71 8.62 1.65
N ALA A 62 17.01 8.01 0.51
CA ALA A 62 17.62 6.68 0.45
C ALA A 62 19.00 6.65 1.11
N ALA A 63 19.82 7.69 0.92
CA ALA A 63 21.11 7.83 1.58
C ALA A 63 20.96 7.95 3.10
N LEU A 64 20.03 8.78 3.59
CA LEU A 64 19.74 8.94 5.01
C LEU A 64 19.25 7.62 5.64
N ARG A 65 18.35 6.91 4.95
CA ARG A 65 17.85 5.60 5.39
C ARG A 65 18.97 4.57 5.49
N LEU A 66 19.85 4.48 4.48
CA LEU A 66 21.01 3.58 4.53
C LEU A 66 21.99 3.97 5.64
N GLN A 67 22.20 5.26 5.88
CA GLN A 67 23.06 5.75 6.95
C GLN A 67 22.48 5.41 8.32
N ARG A 68 21.17 5.61 8.54
CA ARG A 68 20.46 5.20 9.76
C ARG A 68 20.56 3.70 9.99
N ALA A 69 20.35 2.90 8.94
CA ALA A 69 20.46 1.44 9.04
C ALA A 69 21.89 0.96 9.30
N ARG A 70 22.92 1.67 8.82
CA ARG A 70 24.32 1.39 9.14
C ARG A 70 24.64 1.76 10.59
N ARG A 71 24.19 2.93 11.06
CA ARG A 71 24.37 3.36 12.45
C ARG A 71 23.77 2.33 13.43
N LYS A 72 22.51 1.95 13.24
CA LYS A 72 21.82 0.92 14.05
C LYS A 72 22.49 -0.45 14.09
N ARG A 73 23.34 -0.73 13.10
CA ARG A 73 24.07 -2.01 13.04
C ARG A 73 25.46 -1.89 13.66
N ASP A 74 26.10 -0.74 13.51
CA ASP A 74 27.50 -0.53 13.88
C ASP A 74 27.64 0.05 15.31
N ASP A 75 26.59 0.69 15.84
CA ASP A 75 26.55 1.23 17.20
C ASP A 75 26.15 0.14 18.22
N PRO A 76 27.02 -0.24 19.17
CA PRO A 76 26.72 -1.25 20.17
C PRO A 76 25.70 -0.81 21.22
N ASP A 77 25.43 0.50 21.36
CA ASP A 77 24.48 1.03 22.33
C ASP A 77 23.03 1.00 21.80
N GLU A 78 22.83 0.94 20.48
CA GLU A 78 21.51 0.81 19.83
C GLU A 78 21.08 -0.67 19.78
N ASP A 79 20.43 -1.16 20.85
CA ASP A 79 19.84 -2.49 20.86
C ASP A 79 18.50 -2.53 20.12
N VAL A 80 18.56 -2.82 18.82
CA VAL A 80 17.39 -2.93 17.94
C VAL A 80 16.41 -4.01 18.43
N ASP A 81 16.89 -5.06 19.09
CA ASP A 81 16.03 -6.13 19.59
C ASP A 81 15.22 -5.65 20.80
N ALA A 82 15.85 -4.88 21.69
CA ALA A 82 15.15 -4.22 22.80
C ALA A 82 14.11 -3.20 22.32
N GLU A 83 14.41 -2.39 21.29
CA GLU A 83 13.45 -1.44 20.71
C GLU A 83 12.23 -2.17 20.12
N ILE A 84 12.46 -3.28 19.42
CA ILE A 84 11.40 -4.10 18.85
C ILE A 84 10.54 -4.70 19.96
N ASP A 85 11.16 -5.30 20.97
CA ASP A 85 10.43 -5.90 22.08
C ASP A 85 9.61 -4.86 22.83
N TRP A 86 10.14 -3.65 23.02
CA TRP A 86 9.41 -2.53 23.60
C TRP A 86 8.19 -2.14 22.74
N ALA A 87 8.38 -1.96 21.43
CA ALA A 87 7.29 -1.61 20.51
C ALA A 87 6.22 -2.71 20.42
N LEU A 88 6.63 -3.99 20.44
CA LEU A 88 5.71 -5.13 20.45
C LEU A 88 4.96 -5.23 21.77
N ARG A 89 5.58 -4.89 22.91
CA ARG A 89 4.88 -4.80 24.21
C ARG A 89 3.83 -3.69 24.20
N GLN A 90 4.16 -2.51 23.66
CA GLN A 90 3.19 -1.43 23.47
C GLN A 90 2.03 -1.87 22.57
N ALA A 91 2.34 -2.51 21.43
CA ALA A 91 1.33 -3.07 20.53
C ALA A 91 0.47 -4.18 21.18
N GLY A 92 1.04 -4.98 22.07
CA GLY A 92 0.31 -5.99 22.85
C GLY A 92 -0.64 -5.37 23.90
N GLY A 93 -0.23 -4.23 24.46
CA GLY A 93 -0.97 -3.41 25.42
C GLY A 93 -2.06 -2.53 24.81
N LEU A 94 -2.31 -2.61 23.50
CA LEU A 94 -3.38 -1.85 22.86
C LEU A 94 -4.75 -2.25 23.41
N VAL A 95 -5.48 -1.25 23.91
CA VAL A 95 -6.86 -1.33 24.41
C VAL A 95 -7.73 -0.34 23.63
N LEU A 96 -9.03 -0.64 23.54
CA LEU A 96 -9.99 0.28 22.96
C LEU A 96 -10.13 1.50 23.88
N ASP A 97 -9.69 2.66 23.41
CA ASP A 97 -9.69 3.91 24.17
C ASP A 97 -10.99 4.68 23.96
N CYS A 98 -11.33 4.94 22.70
CA CYS A 98 -12.57 5.61 22.31
C CYS A 98 -13.27 4.93 21.14
N SER A 99 -14.59 5.05 21.13
CA SER A 99 -15.47 4.51 20.10
C SER A 99 -16.53 5.55 19.78
N GLU A 100 -16.32 6.31 18.71
CA GLU A 100 -17.20 7.41 18.32
C GLU A 100 -17.97 7.10 17.04
N ILE A 101 -19.16 7.69 16.90
CA ILE A 101 -19.97 7.55 15.69
C ILE A 101 -19.49 8.58 14.66
N GLY A 102 -19.00 8.09 13.52
CA GLY A 102 -18.47 8.94 12.47
C GLY A 102 -19.56 9.63 11.65
N ASP A 103 -20.48 8.90 11.04
CA ASP A 103 -21.54 9.44 10.18
C ASP A 103 -22.77 8.51 10.10
N ASP A 104 -23.86 8.97 9.46
CA ASP A 104 -25.05 8.13 9.29
C ASP A 104 -24.82 6.96 8.32
N ARG A 105 -23.82 7.10 7.45
CA ARG A 105 -23.41 6.09 6.46
C ARG A 105 -22.12 5.39 6.89
N PRO A 106 -21.90 4.14 6.45
CA PRO A 106 -20.64 3.42 6.64
C PRO A 106 -19.42 4.28 6.27
N LEU A 107 -18.33 4.08 7.01
CA LEU A 107 -17.07 4.77 6.76
C LEU A 107 -16.15 3.92 5.86
N SER A 108 -15.34 4.57 5.03
CA SER A 108 -14.56 3.94 3.96
C SER A 108 -13.06 4.06 4.11
N GLY A 109 -12.58 5.18 4.66
CA GLY A 109 -11.18 5.51 4.78
C GLY A 109 -10.89 6.31 6.05
N CYS A 110 -9.68 6.14 6.58
CA CYS A 110 -9.13 6.95 7.65
C CYS A 110 -7.66 7.27 7.43
N SER A 111 -7.23 8.45 7.87
CA SER A 111 -5.83 8.83 7.87
C SER A 111 -5.52 9.78 9.03
N PHE A 112 -4.36 9.61 9.65
CA PHE A 112 -3.80 10.53 10.64
C PHE A 112 -2.98 11.65 9.99
N SER A 113 -3.01 12.83 10.61
CA SER A 113 -2.06 13.90 10.30
C SER A 113 -0.63 13.51 10.69
N SER A 114 0.37 14.12 10.03
CA SER A 114 1.79 13.98 10.40
C SER A 114 2.07 14.23 11.88
N ASP A 115 1.32 15.15 12.50
CA ASP A 115 1.49 15.56 13.89
C ASP A 115 0.75 14.66 14.89
N GLY A 116 -0.01 13.66 14.41
CA GLY A 116 -0.85 12.78 15.24
C GLY A 116 -2.07 13.45 15.92
N LYS A 117 -2.24 14.77 15.78
CA LYS A 117 -3.30 15.54 16.45
C LYS A 117 -4.65 15.51 15.74
N LEU A 118 -4.66 15.26 14.43
CA LEU A 118 -5.89 15.22 13.65
C LEU A 118 -6.08 13.84 13.01
N LEU A 119 -7.33 13.43 12.92
CA LEU A 119 -7.77 12.26 12.20
C LEU A 119 -8.79 12.68 11.15
N ALA A 120 -8.64 12.20 9.92
CA ALA A 120 -9.57 12.46 8.84
C ALA A 120 -10.25 11.14 8.48
N THR A 121 -11.57 11.19 8.36
CA THR A 121 -12.38 10.02 7.99
C THR A 121 -13.28 10.36 6.83
N CYS A 122 -13.51 9.40 5.93
CA CYS A 122 -14.46 9.57 4.84
C CYS A 122 -15.61 8.57 4.92
N ALA A 123 -16.81 9.07 4.65
CA ALA A 123 -18.05 8.31 4.70
C ALA A 123 -18.61 8.04 3.30
N LEU A 124 -19.38 6.97 3.16
CA LEU A 124 -20.10 6.64 1.93
C LEU A 124 -21.19 7.69 1.58
N SER A 125 -21.47 8.64 2.48
CA SER A 125 -22.29 9.81 2.21
C SER A 125 -21.65 10.81 1.24
N GLY A 126 -20.33 10.70 0.99
CA GLY A 126 -19.56 11.70 0.23
C GLY A 126 -19.01 12.82 1.11
N VAL A 127 -19.24 12.77 2.42
CA VAL A 127 -18.69 13.72 3.40
C VAL A 127 -17.42 13.14 4.00
N ALA A 128 -16.39 13.97 4.11
CA ALA A 128 -15.25 13.69 4.96
C ALA A 128 -15.30 14.57 6.21
N LYS A 129 -14.87 14.03 7.34
CA LYS A 129 -14.88 14.72 8.65
C LYS A 129 -13.46 14.71 9.21
N ILE A 130 -13.07 15.82 9.81
CA ILE A 130 -11.81 15.95 10.54
C ILE A 130 -12.12 15.97 12.03
N TRP A 131 -11.36 15.19 12.78
CA TRP A 131 -11.48 14.97 14.21
C TRP A 131 -10.19 15.38 14.89
N SER A 132 -10.31 15.98 16.07
CA SER A 132 -9.19 16.28 16.95
C SER A 132 -8.97 15.11 17.90
N MET A 133 -7.72 14.64 17.94
CA MET A 133 -7.22 13.62 18.84
C MET A 133 -6.74 14.26 20.15
N PRO A 134 -6.79 13.56 21.30
CA PRO A 134 -7.18 12.14 21.48
C PRO A 134 -8.68 11.88 21.60
N GLN A 135 -9.47 12.91 21.94
CA GLN A 135 -10.88 12.76 22.33
C GLN A 135 -11.85 12.56 21.16
N VAL A 136 -11.35 12.51 19.91
CA VAL A 136 -12.12 12.37 18.66
C VAL A 136 -13.26 13.41 18.60
N ASN A 137 -12.91 14.67 18.88
CA ASN A 137 -13.85 15.78 18.78
C ASN A 137 -13.94 16.27 17.34
N LYS A 138 -15.15 16.39 16.79
CA LYS A 138 -15.36 16.85 15.42
C LYS A 138 -14.93 18.32 15.24
N VAL A 139 -13.97 18.57 14.36
CA VAL A 139 -13.44 19.91 14.04
C VAL A 139 -14.16 20.49 12.83
N SER A 140 -14.13 19.79 11.69
CA SER A 140 -14.67 20.30 10.43
C SER A 140 -15.32 19.21 9.58
N THR A 141 -16.19 19.64 8.66
CA THR A 141 -16.82 18.76 7.67
C THR A 141 -16.49 19.23 6.27
N LEU A 142 -15.86 18.35 5.51
CA LEU A 142 -15.54 18.51 4.10
C LEU A 142 -16.75 18.05 3.28
N LYS A 143 -17.53 19.01 2.76
CA LYS A 143 -18.70 18.75 1.91
C LYS A 143 -18.39 19.20 0.50
N GLY A 144 -18.48 18.29 -0.46
CA GLY A 144 -18.36 18.66 -1.87
C GLY A 144 -18.26 17.52 -2.87
N HIS A 145 -18.15 16.25 -2.42
CA HIS A 145 -18.36 15.13 -3.33
C HIS A 145 -19.85 14.89 -3.56
N THR A 146 -20.17 14.46 -4.77
CA THR A 146 -21.56 14.18 -5.18
C THR A 146 -21.95 12.73 -4.93
N GLU A 147 -20.97 11.83 -4.94
CA GLU A 147 -21.13 10.42 -4.61
C GLU A 147 -20.28 10.02 -3.39
N ARG A 148 -20.35 8.74 -3.03
CA ARG A 148 -19.59 8.12 -1.94
C ARG A 148 -18.10 8.47 -2.01
N ALA A 149 -17.56 8.98 -0.92
CA ALA A 149 -16.11 9.06 -0.75
C ALA A 149 -15.57 7.64 -0.54
N THR A 150 -14.46 7.32 -1.19
CA THR A 150 -13.86 5.99 -1.17
C THR A 150 -12.59 5.94 -0.34
N ASP A 151 -11.84 7.04 -0.28
CA ASP A 151 -10.60 7.11 0.49
C ASP A 151 -10.24 8.52 0.93
N ILE A 152 -9.35 8.62 1.92
CA ILE A 152 -8.87 9.88 2.49
C ILE A 152 -7.43 9.72 2.97
N THR A 153 -6.59 10.72 2.70
CA THR A 153 -5.21 10.76 3.17
C THR A 153 -4.82 12.18 3.55
N PHE A 154 -4.08 12.33 4.64
CA PHE A 154 -3.39 13.58 4.94
C PHE A 154 -2.14 13.74 4.08
N SER A 155 -1.78 14.98 3.81
CA SER A 155 -0.46 15.32 3.27
C SER A 155 0.61 15.09 4.35
N PRO A 156 1.79 14.56 3.97
CA PRO A 156 2.87 14.27 4.91
C PRO A 156 3.66 15.51 5.36
N VAL A 157 3.50 16.64 4.67
CA VAL A 157 4.26 17.88 4.92
C VAL A 157 3.34 19.00 5.40
N GLU A 158 2.20 19.15 4.75
CA GLU A 158 1.24 20.20 5.03
C GLU A 158 0.00 19.60 5.68
N ASN A 159 -0.73 20.38 6.47
CA ASN A 159 -2.00 19.95 7.06
C ASN A 159 -3.15 20.00 6.02
N HIS A 160 -2.91 19.53 4.80
CA HIS A 160 -3.93 19.35 3.78
C HIS A 160 -4.45 17.93 3.74
N VAL A 161 -5.68 17.76 3.25
CA VAL A 161 -6.35 16.47 3.14
C VAL A 161 -6.71 16.22 1.69
N ALA A 162 -6.40 15.05 1.14
CA ALA A 162 -6.91 14.61 -0.15
C ALA A 162 -8.00 13.56 0.03
N THR A 163 -9.10 13.70 -0.71
CA THR A 163 -10.20 12.74 -0.72
C THR A 163 -10.42 12.18 -2.12
N ALA A 164 -10.79 10.90 -2.17
CA ALA A 164 -11.21 10.20 -3.38
C ALA A 164 -12.70 9.93 -3.34
N SER A 165 -13.37 9.97 -4.48
CA SER A 165 -14.79 9.65 -4.57
C SER A 165 -15.14 8.83 -5.80
N ALA A 166 -16.28 8.16 -5.70
CA ALA A 166 -16.89 7.49 -6.83
C ALA A 166 -17.38 8.44 -7.93
N ASP A 167 -17.48 9.74 -7.64
CA ASP A 167 -17.79 10.78 -8.62
C ASP A 167 -16.67 11.04 -9.66
N ARG A 168 -15.59 10.23 -9.61
CA ARG A 168 -14.41 10.26 -10.49
C ARG A 168 -13.48 11.45 -10.24
N THR A 169 -13.68 12.17 -9.14
CA THR A 169 -12.86 13.32 -8.77
C THR A 169 -12.08 13.03 -7.49
N ALA A 170 -10.83 13.49 -7.47
CA ALA A 170 -10.09 13.67 -6.22
C ALA A 170 -10.12 15.14 -5.85
N LYS A 171 -10.22 15.45 -4.56
CA LYS A 171 -10.24 16.84 -4.08
C LYS A 171 -9.20 17.04 -2.99
N LEU A 172 -8.50 18.17 -3.05
CA LEU A 172 -7.60 18.64 -2.01
C LEU A 172 -8.33 19.67 -1.14
N TRP A 173 -8.17 19.56 0.17
CA TRP A 173 -8.86 20.35 1.17
C TRP A 173 -7.89 20.96 2.17
N ASN A 174 -8.24 22.14 2.66
CA ASN A 174 -7.72 22.65 3.91
C ASN A 174 -8.41 21.99 5.12
N THR A 175 -7.77 22.06 6.29
CA THR A 175 -8.36 21.70 7.58
C THR A 175 -9.68 22.42 7.86
N ASP A 176 -9.81 23.64 7.37
CA ASP A 176 -10.98 24.50 7.58
C ASP A 176 -12.18 24.08 6.72
N GLY A 177 -11.97 23.18 5.76
CA GLY A 177 -12.98 22.64 4.87
C GLY A 177 -13.15 23.36 3.54
N SER A 178 -12.29 24.31 3.22
CA SER A 178 -12.20 24.87 1.87
C SER A 178 -11.57 23.89 0.90
N VAL A 179 -12.13 23.79 -0.31
CA VAL A 179 -11.54 23.03 -1.43
C VAL A 179 -10.43 23.88 -2.02
N LEU A 180 -9.21 23.35 -2.01
CA LEU A 180 -8.06 23.96 -2.66
C LEU A 180 -8.03 23.61 -4.15
N GLN A 181 -8.13 22.32 -4.46
CA GLN A 181 -8.01 21.83 -5.82
C GLN A 181 -8.93 20.65 -6.11
N THR A 182 -9.35 20.49 -7.36
CA THR A 182 -10.12 19.34 -7.82
C THR A 182 -9.43 18.70 -9.02
N PHE A 183 -9.00 17.45 -8.86
CA PHE A 183 -8.37 16.66 -9.90
C PHE A 183 -9.43 15.89 -10.68
N LYS A 184 -9.53 16.17 -11.99
CA LYS A 184 -10.48 15.54 -12.91
C LYS A 184 -9.70 14.95 -14.09
N GLY A 185 -9.98 13.70 -14.41
CA GLY A 185 -9.39 13.06 -15.59
C GLY A 185 -9.74 11.58 -15.70
N HIS A 186 -9.98 10.91 -14.57
CA HIS A 186 -10.36 9.50 -14.55
C HIS A 186 -11.71 9.25 -15.23
N LEU A 187 -11.82 8.10 -15.89
CA LEU A 187 -13.02 7.72 -16.64
C LEU A 187 -14.04 6.99 -15.76
N ASP A 188 -13.57 6.32 -14.71
CA ASP A 188 -14.38 5.58 -13.75
C ASP A 188 -14.02 5.97 -12.30
N ARG A 189 -14.82 5.48 -11.35
CA ARG A 189 -14.74 5.80 -9.92
C ARG A 189 -13.33 5.59 -9.35
N LEU A 190 -12.95 6.44 -8.40
CA LEU A 190 -11.67 6.28 -7.69
C LEU A 190 -11.76 5.21 -6.62
N ALA A 191 -10.69 4.44 -6.47
CA ALA A 191 -10.57 3.43 -5.43
C ALA A 191 -9.85 3.98 -4.19
N ARG A 192 -8.55 4.26 -4.31
CA ARG A 192 -7.67 4.75 -3.23
C ARG A 192 -6.77 5.89 -3.70
N ILE A 193 -6.25 6.64 -2.74
CA ILE A 193 -5.31 7.75 -2.95
C ILE A 193 -4.14 7.63 -2.00
N ALA A 194 -2.95 8.04 -2.44
CA ALA A 194 -1.81 8.21 -1.57
C ALA A 194 -1.03 9.47 -1.94
N PHE A 195 -0.44 10.13 -0.94
CA PHE A 195 0.55 11.19 -1.18
C PHE A 195 1.94 10.60 -1.37
N HIS A 196 2.71 11.23 -2.25
CA HIS A 196 4.14 11.04 -2.29
C HIS A 196 4.77 11.64 -1.00
N PRO A 197 5.84 11.06 -0.43
CA PRO A 197 6.44 11.54 0.83
C PRO A 197 6.95 12.99 0.81
N SER A 198 7.14 13.58 -0.38
CA SER A 198 7.47 15.00 -0.51
C SER A 198 6.28 15.94 -0.33
N GLY A 199 5.05 15.44 -0.31
CA GLY A 199 3.80 16.23 -0.29
C GLY A 199 3.39 16.82 -1.64
N LYS A 200 4.33 17.00 -2.58
CA LYS A 200 4.08 17.65 -3.88
C LYS A 200 3.26 16.84 -4.88
N TYR A 201 3.24 15.52 -4.74
CA TYR A 201 2.57 14.65 -5.71
C TYR A 201 1.48 13.80 -5.06
N LEU A 202 0.41 13.60 -5.82
CA LEU A 202 -0.73 12.77 -5.41
C LEU A 202 -0.90 11.61 -6.39
N GLY A 203 -0.92 10.39 -5.87
CA GLY A 203 -1.25 9.19 -6.63
C GLY A 203 -2.73 8.85 -6.47
N THR A 204 -3.45 8.70 -7.58
CA THR A 204 -4.86 8.30 -7.59
C THR A 204 -5.03 6.99 -8.36
N THR A 205 -5.86 6.09 -7.84
CA THR A 205 -6.19 4.81 -8.49
C THR A 205 -7.66 4.76 -8.88
N SER A 206 -7.95 4.17 -10.03
CA SER A 206 -9.31 4.12 -10.57
C SER A 206 -9.68 2.73 -11.07
N PHE A 207 -11.00 2.53 -11.15
CA PHE A 207 -11.59 1.37 -11.79
C PHE A 207 -11.44 1.37 -13.32
N ASP A 208 -10.95 2.46 -13.91
CA ASP A 208 -10.57 2.55 -15.33
C ASP A 208 -9.30 1.76 -15.71
N LYS A 209 -8.75 0.97 -14.76
CA LYS A 209 -7.53 0.14 -14.88
C LYS A 209 -6.24 0.94 -14.89
N THR A 210 -6.32 2.24 -14.64
CA THR A 210 -5.15 3.13 -14.59
C THR A 210 -4.93 3.66 -13.19
N TRP A 211 -3.70 4.10 -12.95
CA TRP A 211 -3.40 5.01 -11.85
C TRP A 211 -2.71 6.24 -12.42
N ARG A 212 -2.96 7.39 -11.79
CA ARG A 212 -2.45 8.68 -12.23
C ARG A 212 -1.61 9.34 -11.15
N LEU A 213 -0.64 10.12 -11.57
CA LEU A 213 0.16 10.99 -10.70
C LEU A 213 -0.18 12.45 -11.04
N TRP A 214 -0.54 13.21 -10.02
CA TRP A 214 -0.88 14.61 -10.11
C TRP A 214 0.15 15.45 -9.39
N ASP A 215 0.40 16.63 -9.91
CA ASP A 215 1.05 17.70 -9.15
C ASP A 215 0.00 18.40 -8.27
N VAL A 216 0.27 18.47 -6.97
CA VAL A 216 -0.66 19.00 -5.97
C VAL A 216 -0.83 20.50 -6.12
N ASP A 217 0.25 21.22 -6.45
CA ASP A 217 0.25 22.68 -6.52
C ASP A 217 -0.46 23.17 -7.79
N THR A 218 -0.15 22.55 -8.93
CA THR A 218 -0.69 22.98 -10.23
C THR A 218 -2.00 22.30 -10.59
N GLY A 219 -2.29 21.12 -10.02
CA GLY A 219 -3.45 20.31 -10.42
C GLY A 219 -3.28 19.54 -11.72
N VAL A 220 -2.10 19.57 -12.33
CA VAL A 220 -1.85 18.96 -13.63
C VAL A 220 -1.60 17.46 -13.49
N GLU A 221 -2.14 16.69 -14.44
CA GLU A 221 -1.84 15.27 -14.58
C GLU A 221 -0.43 15.11 -15.18
N LEU A 222 0.49 14.60 -14.37
CA LEU A 222 1.87 14.39 -14.80
C LEU A 222 2.05 13.05 -15.50
N LEU A 223 1.48 11.99 -14.93
CA LEU A 223 1.71 10.62 -15.38
C LEU A 223 0.39 9.84 -15.41
N LEU A 224 0.10 9.25 -16.57
CA LEU A 224 -0.90 8.20 -16.72
C LEU A 224 -0.18 6.86 -16.82
N GLN A 225 -0.53 5.90 -15.97
CA GLN A 225 0.04 4.55 -16.03
C GLN A 225 -1.01 3.48 -16.25
N GLU A 226 -0.79 2.75 -17.33
CA GLU A 226 -1.51 1.56 -17.72
C GLU A 226 -0.61 0.34 -17.48
N GLY A 227 -1.22 -0.78 -17.09
CA GLY A 227 -0.48 -2.04 -16.94
C GLY A 227 -1.23 -3.11 -16.19
N HIS A 228 -2.28 -2.75 -15.43
CA HIS A 228 -3.22 -3.74 -14.89
C HIS A 228 -4.25 -4.14 -15.94
N SER A 229 -4.58 -5.44 -16.00
CA SER A 229 -5.61 -5.95 -16.91
C SER A 229 -7.04 -5.66 -16.42
N ARG A 230 -7.17 -5.40 -15.11
CA ARG A 230 -8.39 -5.05 -14.39
C ARG A 230 -8.19 -3.77 -13.57
N SER A 231 -9.25 -3.31 -12.92
CA SER A 231 -9.27 -2.09 -12.11
C SER A 231 -8.17 -2.08 -11.04
N VAL A 232 -7.55 -0.91 -10.85
CA VAL A 232 -6.55 -0.68 -9.80
C VAL A 232 -7.28 -0.28 -8.53
N TYR A 233 -6.98 -0.94 -7.42
CA TYR A 233 -7.66 -0.71 -6.15
C TYR A 233 -6.81 0.11 -5.17
N GLY A 234 -5.52 -0.19 -5.04
CA GLY A 234 -4.67 0.45 -4.04
C GLY A 234 -3.38 1.02 -4.62
N ILE A 235 -2.86 2.05 -3.96
CA ILE A 235 -1.56 2.66 -4.25
C ILE A 235 -0.85 2.98 -2.94
N ALA A 236 0.46 2.79 -2.92
CA ALA A 236 1.32 3.23 -1.84
C ALA A 236 2.64 3.75 -2.44
N PHE A 237 3.20 4.78 -1.83
CA PHE A 237 4.53 5.24 -2.18
C PHE A 237 5.56 4.62 -1.23
N HIS A 238 6.74 4.36 -1.76
CA HIS A 238 7.89 3.99 -0.95
C HIS A 238 8.31 5.20 -0.09
N HIS A 239 8.81 4.96 1.12
CA HIS A 239 9.18 6.04 2.05
C HIS A 239 10.29 6.96 1.51
N ASP A 240 11.20 6.40 0.71
CA ASP A 240 12.20 7.20 -0.03
C ASP A 240 11.58 8.03 -1.17
N GLY A 241 10.38 7.72 -1.65
CA GLY A 241 9.72 8.39 -2.77
C GLY A 241 10.18 7.95 -4.17
N SER A 242 11.16 7.05 -4.29
CA SER A 242 11.61 6.59 -5.61
C SER A 242 10.61 5.67 -6.33
N LEU A 243 9.89 4.86 -5.55
CA LEU A 243 9.01 3.82 -6.06
C LEU A 243 7.55 4.09 -5.68
N ALA A 244 6.64 3.65 -6.54
CA ALA A 244 5.22 3.53 -6.25
C ALA A 244 4.79 2.08 -6.42
N GLY A 245 3.97 1.57 -5.51
CA GLY A 245 3.35 0.26 -5.60
C GLY A 245 1.87 0.41 -5.90
N SER A 246 1.37 -0.28 -6.92
CA SER A 246 -0.06 -0.38 -7.20
C SER A 246 -0.54 -1.81 -7.00
N CYS A 247 -1.79 -1.97 -6.60
CA CYS A 247 -2.44 -3.27 -6.53
C CYS A 247 -3.82 -3.22 -7.18
N GLY A 248 -4.23 -4.31 -7.83
CA GLY A 248 -5.44 -4.35 -8.62
C GLY A 248 -6.30 -5.60 -8.41
N LEU A 249 -7.47 -5.58 -9.06
CA LEU A 249 -8.38 -6.72 -9.10
C LEU A 249 -7.93 -7.81 -10.09
N ASP A 250 -6.76 -7.65 -10.70
CA ASP A 250 -6.06 -8.65 -11.51
C ASP A 250 -5.20 -9.60 -10.68
N ALA A 251 -5.29 -9.52 -9.34
CA ALA A 251 -4.51 -10.30 -8.38
C ALA A 251 -2.99 -10.01 -8.42
N LEU A 252 -2.60 -8.92 -9.08
CA LEU A 252 -1.20 -8.51 -9.22
C LEU A 252 -0.93 -7.26 -8.39
N ALA A 253 0.25 -7.23 -7.78
CA ALA A 253 0.86 -6.01 -7.28
C ALA A 253 2.02 -5.62 -8.19
N ARG A 254 2.06 -4.37 -8.66
CA ARG A 254 3.14 -3.86 -9.50
C ARG A 254 3.91 -2.79 -8.75
N VAL A 255 5.23 -2.78 -8.94
CA VAL A 255 6.12 -1.73 -8.42
C VAL A 255 6.67 -0.95 -9.60
N TRP A 256 6.51 0.36 -9.55
CA TRP A 256 6.85 1.33 -10.57
C TRP A 256 7.99 2.20 -10.09
N ASP A 257 8.93 2.50 -10.99
CA ASP A 257 9.89 3.58 -10.77
C ASP A 257 9.28 4.90 -11.22
N LEU A 258 9.16 5.87 -10.32
CA LEU A 258 8.61 7.17 -10.70
C LEU A 258 9.56 7.95 -11.61
N ARG A 259 10.88 7.71 -11.51
CA ARG A 259 11.89 8.43 -12.29
C ARG A 259 11.92 8.00 -13.75
N THR A 260 11.67 6.72 -14.02
CA THR A 260 11.66 6.18 -15.39
C THR A 260 10.25 5.97 -15.93
N GLY A 261 9.24 5.86 -15.06
CA GLY A 261 7.87 5.49 -15.40
C GLY A 261 7.71 4.02 -15.77
N ARG A 262 8.72 3.17 -15.55
CA ARG A 262 8.66 1.75 -15.90
C ARG A 262 8.18 0.91 -14.72
N SER A 263 7.44 -0.16 -15.02
CA SER A 263 7.20 -1.22 -14.05
C SER A 263 8.50 -2.01 -13.85
N ILE A 264 9.03 -2.05 -12.62
CA ILE A 264 10.25 -2.78 -12.28
C ILE A 264 9.93 -4.21 -11.84
N LEU A 265 8.83 -4.38 -11.09
CA LEU A 265 8.44 -5.66 -10.50
C LEU A 265 6.95 -5.91 -10.73
N ALA A 266 6.63 -7.10 -11.22
CA ALA A 266 5.32 -7.70 -11.12
C ALA A 266 5.38 -8.77 -10.03
N LEU A 267 4.62 -8.58 -8.96
CA LEU A 267 4.56 -9.48 -7.81
C LEU A 267 3.38 -10.43 -8.00
N GLU A 268 3.68 -11.59 -8.55
CA GLU A 268 2.70 -12.64 -8.83
C GLU A 268 2.66 -13.64 -7.68
N GLY A 269 1.46 -13.95 -7.21
CA GLY A 269 1.28 -15.01 -6.23
C GLY A 269 -0.05 -14.98 -5.50
N HIS A 270 -0.70 -13.82 -5.38
CA HIS A 270 -2.09 -13.80 -4.92
C HIS A 270 -2.99 -14.48 -5.95
N VAL A 271 -3.94 -15.28 -5.46
CA VAL A 271 -4.90 -16.00 -6.33
C VAL A 271 -6.13 -15.13 -6.62
N LYS A 272 -6.43 -14.21 -5.70
CA LYS A 272 -7.60 -13.33 -5.73
C LYS A 272 -7.16 -11.86 -5.75
N PRO A 273 -8.09 -10.91 -6.01
CA PRO A 273 -7.81 -9.48 -5.99
C PRO A 273 -6.98 -9.01 -4.80
N VAL A 274 -6.05 -8.09 -5.06
CA VAL A 274 -5.23 -7.44 -4.02
C VAL A 274 -5.86 -6.09 -3.69
N LEU A 275 -6.15 -5.89 -2.40
CA LEU A 275 -6.91 -4.74 -1.90
C LEU A 275 -6.06 -3.81 -1.03
N GLY A 276 -5.01 -4.33 -0.39
CA GLY A 276 -4.08 -3.54 0.42
C GLY A 276 -2.67 -3.61 -0.12
N ILE A 277 -1.94 -2.48 -0.07
CA ILE A 277 -0.52 -2.41 -0.37
C ILE A 277 0.15 -1.39 0.54
N ASN A 278 1.31 -1.72 1.11
CA ASN A 278 2.09 -0.79 1.90
C ASN A 278 3.58 -1.16 1.92
N PHE A 279 4.45 -0.16 1.86
CA PHE A 279 5.89 -0.34 1.99
C PHE A 279 6.29 -0.29 3.45
N SER A 280 7.28 -1.09 3.83
CA SER A 280 7.92 -0.93 5.14
C SER A 280 8.83 0.31 5.14
N PRO A 281 8.95 1.03 6.27
CA PRO A 281 9.92 2.12 6.43
C PRO A 281 11.37 1.70 6.23
N ASN A 282 11.68 0.41 6.44
CA ASN A 282 13.03 -0.11 6.19
C ASN A 282 13.44 -0.05 4.69
N GLY A 283 12.45 0.07 3.79
CA GLY A 283 12.62 0.17 2.35
C GLY A 283 12.96 -1.14 1.63
N TYR A 284 12.84 -2.28 2.32
CA TYR A 284 13.13 -3.60 1.77
C TYR A 284 11.87 -4.44 1.61
N HIS A 285 10.89 -4.25 2.50
CA HIS A 285 9.68 -5.05 2.51
C HIS A 285 8.49 -4.30 1.92
N LEU A 286 7.67 -5.04 1.20
CA LEU A 286 6.35 -4.62 0.76
C LEU A 286 5.33 -5.64 1.29
N ALA A 287 4.27 -5.18 1.91
CA ALA A 287 3.16 -6.04 2.31
C ALA A 287 1.96 -5.82 1.38
N THR A 288 1.37 -6.90 0.90
CA THR A 288 0.15 -6.91 0.09
C THR A 288 -0.93 -7.73 0.78
N GLY A 289 -2.15 -7.22 0.82
CA GLY A 289 -3.32 -7.90 1.41
C GLY A 289 -4.32 -8.26 0.34
N GLY A 290 -4.71 -9.53 0.28
CA GLY A 290 -5.61 -10.07 -0.75
C GLY A 290 -7.01 -10.44 -0.25
N GLU A 291 -7.91 -10.65 -1.20
CA GLU A 291 -9.19 -11.32 -0.99
C GLU A 291 -9.06 -12.84 -0.79
N ASP A 292 -7.85 -13.38 -0.96
CA ASP A 292 -7.48 -14.75 -0.58
C ASP A 292 -7.23 -14.92 0.93
N ASN A 293 -7.55 -13.88 1.72
CA ASN A 293 -7.37 -13.80 3.16
C ASN A 293 -5.90 -13.84 3.62
N THR A 294 -4.95 -13.79 2.68
CA THR A 294 -3.52 -13.81 2.96
C THR A 294 -2.92 -12.41 2.88
N CYS A 295 -1.97 -12.14 3.76
CA CYS A 295 -1.06 -11.03 3.61
C CYS A 295 0.30 -11.58 3.17
N ARG A 296 0.79 -11.15 2.00
CA ARG A 296 2.09 -11.57 1.48
C ARG A 296 3.11 -10.47 1.70
N ILE A 297 4.31 -10.89 2.11
CA ILE A 297 5.43 -10.00 2.35
C ILE A 297 6.49 -10.29 1.31
N TRP A 298 6.88 -9.25 0.58
CA TRP A 298 7.80 -9.30 -0.53
C TRP A 298 9.09 -8.61 -0.17
N ASP A 299 10.21 -9.19 -0.60
CA ASP A 299 11.50 -8.52 -0.56
C ASP A 299 11.79 -7.89 -1.92
N LEU A 300 11.93 -6.57 -1.96
CA LEU A 300 12.22 -5.82 -3.18
C LEU A 300 13.61 -6.15 -3.75
N ARG A 301 14.57 -6.57 -2.91
CA ARG A 301 15.93 -6.93 -3.33
C ARG A 301 15.98 -8.31 -3.96
N LYS A 302 15.31 -9.28 -3.33
CA LYS A 302 15.26 -10.67 -3.80
C LYS A 302 14.20 -10.89 -4.87
N LYS A 303 13.28 -9.94 -5.05
CA LYS A 303 12.13 -10.01 -5.98
C LYS A 303 11.25 -11.25 -5.77
N LYS A 304 11.12 -11.68 -4.52
CA LYS A 304 10.39 -12.89 -4.13
C LYS A 304 9.53 -12.65 -2.90
N SER A 305 8.46 -13.43 -2.76
CA SER A 305 7.69 -13.49 -1.52
C SER A 305 8.55 -14.14 -0.44
N LEU A 306 8.81 -13.40 0.65
CA LEU A 306 9.50 -13.92 1.83
C LEU A 306 8.59 -14.79 2.67
N TYR A 307 7.39 -14.29 2.94
CA TYR A 307 6.47 -14.92 3.88
C TYR A 307 5.02 -14.68 3.49
N ILE A 308 4.16 -15.64 3.82
CA ILE A 308 2.73 -15.59 3.58
C ILE A 308 2.04 -15.74 4.93
N ILE A 309 1.38 -14.68 5.38
CA ILE A 309 0.62 -14.64 6.62
C ILE A 309 -0.82 -15.07 6.31
N PRO A 310 -1.32 -16.19 6.88
CA PRO A 310 -2.75 -16.48 6.90
C PRO A 310 -3.42 -15.55 7.93
N ALA A 311 -3.71 -14.32 7.51
CA ALA A 311 -4.00 -13.24 8.45
C ALA A 311 -5.42 -13.33 9.02
N HIS A 312 -6.41 -13.57 8.17
CA HIS A 312 -7.83 -13.39 8.51
C HIS A 312 -8.72 -14.52 7.99
N ALA A 313 -9.97 -14.56 8.47
CA ALA A 313 -10.98 -15.49 7.96
C ALA A 313 -11.71 -14.98 6.71
N ASN A 314 -11.64 -13.66 6.48
CA ASN A 314 -12.23 -12.97 5.35
C ASN A 314 -11.19 -12.07 4.67
N LEU A 315 -11.57 -11.41 3.58
CA LEU A 315 -10.69 -10.56 2.80
C LEU A 315 -10.01 -9.48 3.64
N ILE A 316 -8.79 -9.13 3.26
CA ILE A 316 -8.01 -8.06 3.91
C ILE A 316 -8.32 -6.76 3.17
N SER A 317 -8.84 -5.76 3.88
CA SER A 317 -9.21 -4.48 3.26
C SER A 317 -8.03 -3.52 3.13
N GLN A 318 -7.14 -3.51 4.13
CA GLN A 318 -5.98 -2.64 4.17
C GLN A 318 -4.86 -3.26 5.01
N VAL A 319 -3.63 -2.88 4.66
CA VAL A 319 -2.41 -3.27 5.35
C VAL A 319 -1.58 -2.00 5.55
N LYS A 320 -1.05 -1.76 6.75
CA LYS A 320 -0.14 -0.64 7.04
C LYS A 320 0.99 -1.12 7.94
N PHE A 321 2.22 -0.73 7.61
CA PHE A 321 3.31 -0.80 8.58
C PHE A 321 3.24 0.38 9.54
N GLU A 322 3.83 0.20 10.71
CA GLU A 322 4.18 1.31 11.59
C GLU A 322 5.03 2.34 10.81
N PRO A 323 4.71 3.66 10.84
CA PRO A 323 5.35 4.64 9.94
C PRO A 323 6.84 4.95 10.21
N GLN A 324 7.33 4.79 11.44
CA GLN A 324 8.68 5.25 11.81
C GLN A 324 9.75 4.21 11.47
N GLU A 325 9.63 3.03 12.07
CA GLU A 325 10.65 1.97 11.99
C GLU A 325 10.11 0.70 11.34
N GLY A 326 8.80 0.48 11.40
CA GLY A 326 8.15 -0.69 10.82
C GLY A 326 8.29 -1.94 11.71
N TYR A 327 8.31 -1.76 13.03
CA TYR A 327 8.46 -2.86 13.99
C TYR A 327 7.27 -3.79 14.01
N TYR A 328 6.10 -3.29 13.64
CA TYR A 328 4.90 -4.09 13.48
C TYR A 328 4.12 -3.75 12.21
N LEU A 329 3.26 -4.67 11.82
CA LEU A 329 2.35 -4.59 10.69
C LEU A 329 0.92 -4.72 11.19
N VAL A 330 0.02 -3.89 10.70
CA VAL A 330 -1.41 -3.94 11.02
C VAL A 330 -2.19 -4.33 9.79
N THR A 331 -3.09 -5.30 9.94
CA THR A 331 -4.00 -5.76 8.89
C THR A 331 -5.44 -5.55 9.35
N ALA A 332 -6.30 -5.00 8.48
CA ALA A 332 -7.74 -4.91 8.73
C ALA A 332 -8.48 -5.84 7.79
N SER A 333 -9.57 -6.42 8.29
CA SER A 333 -10.36 -7.38 7.52
C SER A 333 -11.87 -7.18 7.69
N TYR A 334 -12.59 -7.75 6.73
CA TYR A 334 -14.04 -7.87 6.75
C TYR A 334 -14.54 -8.92 7.74
N ASP A 335 -13.66 -9.57 8.49
CA ASP A 335 -13.98 -10.45 9.62
C ASP A 335 -14.25 -9.69 10.94
N MET A 336 -14.39 -8.35 10.87
CA MET A 336 -14.64 -7.45 12.00
C MET A 336 -13.44 -7.26 12.93
N THR A 337 -12.27 -7.77 12.55
CA THR A 337 -11.05 -7.64 13.34
C THR A 337 -9.97 -6.87 12.58
N ALA A 338 -9.14 -6.17 13.35
CA ALA A 338 -7.81 -5.79 12.91
C ALA A 338 -6.78 -6.59 13.71
N LYS A 339 -5.67 -6.99 13.09
CA LYS A 339 -4.61 -7.77 13.75
C LYS A 339 -3.29 -7.05 13.63
N VAL A 340 -2.52 -7.08 14.70
CA VAL A 340 -1.15 -6.56 14.76
C VAL A 340 -0.18 -7.73 14.74
N TRP A 341 0.80 -7.66 13.86
CA TRP A 341 1.81 -8.69 13.60
C TRP A 341 3.20 -8.10 13.84
N SER A 342 4.13 -8.94 14.33
CA SER A 342 5.55 -8.55 14.41
C SER A 342 6.14 -8.33 13.01
N GLY A 343 6.94 -7.28 12.83
CA GLY A 343 7.57 -6.94 11.55
C GLY A 343 8.74 -7.85 11.13
N ARG A 344 9.30 -8.63 12.06
CA ARG A 344 10.39 -9.60 11.77
C ARG A 344 9.88 -11.03 11.65
N ASP A 345 9.17 -11.49 12.68
CA ASP A 345 8.70 -12.88 12.79
C ASP A 345 7.32 -13.12 12.19
N PHE A 346 6.56 -12.04 11.92
CA PHE A 346 5.19 -12.11 11.44
C PHE A 346 4.25 -12.95 12.32
N LYS A 347 4.59 -13.05 13.61
CA LYS A 347 3.73 -13.64 14.64
C LYS A 347 2.61 -12.67 15.03
N PRO A 348 1.40 -13.16 15.32
CA PRO A 348 0.32 -12.31 15.81
C PRO A 348 0.64 -11.82 17.23
N VAL A 349 0.63 -10.51 17.42
CA VAL A 349 0.86 -9.84 18.71
C VAL A 349 -0.47 -9.61 19.41
N LYS A 350 -1.41 -8.99 18.69
CA LYS A 350 -2.72 -8.59 19.23
C LYS A 350 -3.80 -8.71 18.17
N THR A 351 -4.98 -9.14 18.60
CA THR A 351 -6.21 -9.03 17.81
C THR A 351 -7.06 -7.91 18.40
N LEU A 352 -7.31 -6.88 17.60
CA LEU A 352 -8.18 -5.76 17.89
C LEU A 352 -9.60 -6.14 17.45
N SER A 353 -10.36 -6.70 18.38
CA SER A 353 -11.76 -7.10 18.19
C SER A 353 -12.67 -6.14 18.94
N GLY A 354 -13.68 -5.60 18.27
CA GLY A 354 -14.65 -4.69 18.89
C GLY A 354 -15.60 -4.03 17.92
N HIS A 355 -15.36 -4.15 16.61
CA HIS A 355 -16.31 -3.73 15.58
C HIS A 355 -17.44 -4.74 15.42
N GLU A 356 -18.63 -4.23 15.09
CA GLU A 356 -19.84 -5.04 14.85
C GLU A 356 -20.02 -5.37 13.36
N ALA A 357 -19.20 -4.77 12.51
CA ALA A 357 -19.24 -4.94 11.06
C ALA A 357 -17.83 -4.95 10.46
N LYS A 358 -17.78 -5.00 9.13
CA LYS A 358 -16.56 -5.10 8.32
C LYS A 358 -15.66 -3.88 8.52
N VAL A 359 -14.41 -4.10 8.93
CA VAL A 359 -13.40 -3.04 9.01
C VAL A 359 -12.95 -2.69 7.58
N THR A 360 -13.03 -1.41 7.22
CA THR A 360 -12.74 -0.94 5.86
C THR A 360 -11.34 -0.39 5.73
N SER A 361 -10.91 0.34 6.74
CA SER A 361 -9.68 1.12 6.71
C SER A 361 -9.03 1.10 8.08
N LEU A 362 -7.71 1.24 8.05
CA LEU A 362 -6.90 1.40 9.23
C LEU A 362 -5.80 2.43 8.94
N ASP A 363 -5.41 3.17 9.97
CA ASP A 363 -4.17 3.96 9.93
C ASP A 363 -3.48 3.90 11.28
N VAL A 364 -2.17 4.07 11.27
CA VAL A 364 -1.32 4.06 12.46
C VAL A 364 -0.80 5.47 12.65
N GLY A 365 -0.89 6.00 13.87
CA GLY A 365 -0.36 7.32 14.21
C GLY A 365 1.14 7.39 13.97
N SER A 366 1.65 8.60 13.70
CA SER A 366 3.09 8.87 13.49
C SER A 366 3.96 8.33 14.61
N ASP A 367 3.43 8.32 15.84
CA ASP A 367 4.17 7.97 17.06
C ASP A 367 4.03 6.46 17.39
N GLY A 368 3.27 5.70 16.59
CA GLY A 368 3.03 4.27 16.79
C GLY A 368 2.18 3.92 18.01
N GLY A 369 1.81 4.89 18.86
CA GLY A 369 1.01 4.69 20.08
C GLY A 369 -0.50 4.60 19.85
N TYR A 370 -0.98 5.06 18.70
CA TYR A 370 -2.41 5.06 18.35
C TYR A 370 -2.66 4.31 17.05
N ILE A 371 -3.70 3.49 17.02
CA ILE A 371 -4.23 2.87 15.81
C ILE A 371 -5.69 3.27 15.67
N ALA A 372 -6.06 3.85 14.54
CA ALA A 372 -7.46 4.13 14.21
C ALA A 372 -7.98 3.04 13.28
N THR A 373 -9.13 2.45 13.62
CA THR A 373 -9.85 1.51 12.77
C THR A 373 -11.24 2.05 12.47
N VAL A 374 -11.63 1.87 11.22
CA VAL A 374 -12.87 2.41 10.68
C VAL A 374 -13.67 1.30 10.01
N SER A 375 -14.98 1.29 10.25
CA SER A 375 -15.85 0.15 9.93
C SER A 375 -17.19 0.54 9.30
N HIS A 376 -17.82 -0.46 8.70
CA HIS A 376 -19.19 -0.37 8.19
C HIS A 376 -20.25 -0.18 9.28
N ASP A 377 -19.90 -0.39 10.55
CA ASP A 377 -20.78 -0.11 11.71
C ASP A 377 -20.97 1.39 11.95
N ARG A 378 -20.28 2.23 11.17
CA ARG A 378 -20.25 3.71 11.21
C ARG A 378 -19.42 4.27 12.36
N THR A 379 -18.68 3.42 13.07
CA THR A 379 -17.86 3.82 14.20
C THR A 379 -16.40 4.00 13.80
N ILE A 380 -15.76 4.92 14.50
CA ILE A 380 -14.32 5.11 14.54
C ILE A 380 -13.87 4.56 15.89
N LYS A 381 -12.95 3.60 15.87
CA LYS A 381 -12.35 3.07 17.09
C LYS A 381 -10.88 3.46 17.15
N LEU A 382 -10.49 4.01 18.28
CA LEU A 382 -9.10 4.30 18.59
C LEU A 382 -8.58 3.26 19.56
N TRP A 383 -7.42 2.71 19.23
CA TRP A 383 -6.69 1.80 20.08
C TRP A 383 -5.43 2.51 20.55
N SER A 384 -5.27 2.61 21.87
CA SER A 384 -4.07 3.20 22.48
C SER A 384 -3.44 2.19 23.43
N SER A 385 -2.11 2.26 23.58
CA SER A 385 -1.43 1.54 24.64
C SER A 385 -1.55 2.37 25.91
N THR A 386 -2.34 1.91 26.87
CA THR A 386 -2.47 2.59 28.16
C THR A 386 -1.22 2.35 29.00
N ASN A 387 -0.09 2.93 28.60
CA ASN A 387 1.05 3.19 29.47
C ASN A 387 1.25 4.70 29.53
N ASN A 388 0.41 5.36 30.35
CA ASN A 388 0.78 6.61 30.99
C ASN A 388 1.90 6.36 32.04
N GLU A 389 3.01 5.75 31.65
CA GLU A 389 4.25 5.76 32.46
C GLU A 389 5.01 7.07 32.23
N LYS A 390 4.29 8.19 32.27
CA LYS A 390 4.84 9.53 32.54
C LYS A 390 4.46 10.06 33.92
N GLU A 391 3.74 9.28 34.74
CA GLU A 391 3.43 9.63 36.14
C GLU A 391 4.36 8.98 37.19
N ALA A 392 5.55 8.48 36.80
CA ALA A 392 6.50 7.88 37.75
C ALA A 392 7.97 8.30 37.56
N MET A 393 8.21 9.54 37.12
CA MET A 393 9.52 10.21 37.26
C MET A 393 9.42 11.61 37.89
N ASP A 394 8.37 11.84 38.69
CA ASP A 394 8.47 12.77 39.81
C ASP A 394 8.67 11.91 41.07
N VAL A 395 9.93 11.55 41.33
CA VAL A 395 10.35 11.04 42.64
C VAL A 395 11.48 11.95 43.12
N ASP A 396 11.08 12.84 44.03
CA ASP A 396 11.80 13.54 45.10
C ASP A 396 13.29 13.89 44.93
#